data_AF-A0AAV0BX61-F1
#
_entry.id   AF-A0AAV0BX61-F1
#
_cell.length_a   1.000
_cell.length_b   1.000
_cell.length_c   1.000
_cell.angle_alpha   90.00
_cell.angle_beta   90.00
_cell.angle_gamma   90.00
#
_symmetry.space_group_name_H-M   'P 1'
#
loop_
_entity.id
_entity.type
_entity.pdbx_description
1 polymer ?
#
loop_
_entity_poly.entity_id
_entity_poly.type
_entity_poly.pdbx_seq_one_letter_code
_entity_poly.pdbx_strand_id
1 'polypeptide(L)'
;SSREDWEDEQFHKRFDWNGSRHDQMLVFSMKDLDQIFEVVINCPESRQNCQDRFTPANLLFLFSRFAGHLGFQELLENLLL
;
A
#
# COMPACT_ATOMS: atom_id res chain seq x y z
N SER A 1 6.88 -10.59 31.00
CA SER A 1 6.14 -9.34 30.71
C SER A 1 6.85 -8.45 29.71
N SER A 2 7.74 -7.51 30.06
CA SER A 2 8.14 -6.44 29.11
C SER A 2 8.78 -6.87 27.76
N ARG A 3 9.31 -8.09 27.66
CA ARG A 3 9.87 -8.64 26.42
C ARG A 3 8.82 -9.29 25.53
N GLU A 4 7.86 -10.01 26.12
CA GLU A 4 6.76 -10.64 25.39
C GLU A 4 5.84 -9.57 24.80
N ASP A 5 5.54 -8.51 25.57
CA ASP A 5 4.75 -7.36 25.09
C ASP A 5 5.43 -6.67 23.88
N TRP A 6 6.77 -6.59 23.88
CA TRP A 6 7.54 -6.04 22.75
C TRP A 6 7.53 -6.96 21.54
N GLU A 7 7.66 -8.27 21.74
CA GLU A 7 7.62 -9.25 20.65
C GLU A 7 6.23 -9.29 19.99
N ASP A 8 5.15 -9.21 20.78
CA ASP A 8 3.77 -9.12 20.29
C ASP A 8 3.52 -7.83 19.50
N GLU A 9 3.98 -6.68 20.00
CA GLU A 9 3.91 -5.42 19.25
C GLU A 9 4.61 -5.50 17.89
N GLN A 10 5.79 -6.12 17.86
CA GLN A 10 6.57 -6.25 16.64
C GLN A 10 5.94 -7.25 15.66
N PHE A 11 5.31 -8.30 16.18
CA PHE A 11 4.53 -9.24 15.37
C PHE A 11 3.33 -8.54 14.72
N HIS A 12 2.58 -7.72 15.49
CA HIS A 12 1.46 -6.96 14.96
C HIS A 12 1.86 -5.92 13.91
N LYS A 13 3.06 -5.34 14.01
CA LYS A 13 3.65 -4.40 13.02
C LYS A 13 4.22 -5.09 11.78
N ARG A 14 4.38 -6.42 11.78
CA ARG A 14 4.97 -7.13 10.65
C ARG A 14 4.02 -7.17 9.47
N PHE A 15 4.54 -6.86 8.29
CA PHE A 15 3.77 -6.98 7.04
C PHE A 15 3.42 -8.45 6.77
N ASP A 16 2.13 -8.74 6.62
CA ASP A 16 1.64 -10.07 6.28
C ASP A 16 1.63 -10.24 4.75
N TRP A 17 2.64 -10.94 4.25
CA TRP A 17 2.77 -11.20 2.81
C TRP A 17 1.79 -12.26 2.28
N ASN A 18 1.23 -13.10 3.15
CA ASN A 18 0.39 -14.23 2.74
C ASN A 18 -1.11 -13.92 2.87
N GLY A 19 -1.49 -13.13 3.86
CA GLY A 19 -2.86 -12.63 4.06
C GLY A 19 -3.02 -11.18 3.66
N SER A 20 -4.22 -10.63 3.89
CA SER A 20 -4.51 -9.20 3.74
C SER A 20 -5.10 -8.65 5.02
N ARG A 21 -4.35 -7.78 5.72
CA ARG A 21 -4.84 -7.09 6.93
C ARG A 21 -5.28 -5.68 6.58
N HIS A 22 -6.37 -5.21 7.22
CA HIS A 22 -6.97 -3.90 6.94
C HIS A 22 -6.02 -2.72 7.18
N ASP A 23 -5.12 -2.84 8.15
CA ASP A 23 -4.08 -1.87 8.48
C ASP A 23 -2.89 -1.88 7.49
N GLN A 24 -2.90 -2.78 6.50
CA GLN A 24 -1.82 -2.99 5.53
C GLN A 24 -2.32 -2.81 4.10
N MET A 25 -3.24 -1.87 3.90
CA MET A 25 -3.86 -1.56 2.62
C MET A 25 -4.16 -0.07 2.51
N LEU A 26 -4.16 0.46 1.28
CA LEU A 26 -4.62 1.82 1.01
C LEU A 26 -5.98 1.75 0.30
N VAL A 27 -6.99 2.32 0.94
CA VAL A 27 -8.35 2.37 0.43
C VAL A 27 -8.48 3.53 -0.55
N PHE A 28 -9.12 3.27 -1.68
CA PHE A 28 -9.39 4.28 -2.71
C PHE A 28 -10.66 3.94 -3.49
N SER A 29 -11.15 4.89 -4.29
CA SER A 29 -12.25 4.69 -5.22
C SER A 29 -11.82 5.00 -6.66
N MET A 30 -12.66 4.62 -7.64
CA MET A 30 -12.41 4.93 -9.05
C MET A 30 -12.21 6.43 -9.31
N LYS A 31 -12.84 7.31 -8.52
CA LYS A 31 -12.72 8.77 -8.69
C LYS A 31 -11.36 9.30 -8.27
N ASP A 32 -10.63 8.55 -7.45
CA ASP A 32 -9.35 8.96 -6.90
C ASP A 32 -8.19 8.50 -7.78
N LEU A 33 -8.42 7.61 -8.75
CA LEU A 33 -7.38 6.99 -9.59
C LEU A 33 -6.50 8.02 -10.31
N ASP A 34 -7.11 8.99 -10.98
CA ASP A 34 -6.37 10.01 -11.73
C ASP A 34 -5.41 10.80 -10.81
N GLN A 35 -5.88 11.14 -9.61
CA GLN A 35 -5.06 11.84 -8.62
C GLN A 35 -3.99 10.93 -8.02
N ILE A 36 -4.31 9.66 -7.76
CA ILE A 36 -3.34 8.66 -7.26
C ILE A 36 -2.21 8.49 -8.27
N PHE A 37 -2.52 8.31 -9.55
CA PHE A 37 -1.49 8.17 -10.58
C PHE A 37 -0.63 9.42 -10.69
N GLU A 38 -1.23 10.60 -10.66
CA GLU A 38 -0.46 11.85 -10.68
C GLU A 38 0.52 11.93 -9.49
N VAL A 39 0.05 11.63 -8.27
CA VAL A 39 0.88 11.69 -7.06
C VAL A 39 1.96 10.60 -7.03
N VAL A 40 1.61 9.37 -7.41
CA VAL A 40 2.52 8.21 -7.37
C VAL A 40 3.58 8.32 -8.46
N ILE A 41 3.20 8.67 -9.69
CA ILE A 41 4.11 8.78 -10.83
C ILE A 41 5.00 10.02 -10.70
N ASN A 42 4.43 11.14 -10.25
CA ASN A 42 5.18 12.38 -10.03
C ASN A 42 5.70 12.53 -8.59
N CYS A 43 5.76 11.43 -7.82
CA CYS A 43 6.20 11.42 -6.41
C CYS A 43 7.53 12.18 -6.24
N PRO A 44 7.51 13.40 -5.67
CA PRO A 44 8.68 14.28 -5.64
C PRO A 44 9.79 13.73 -4.73
N GLU A 45 9.39 13.06 -3.64
CA GLU A 45 10.28 12.51 -2.62
C GLU A 45 11.16 11.38 -3.16
N SER A 46 10.59 10.53 -4.02
CA SER A 46 11.33 9.44 -4.69
C SER A 46 12.49 9.91 -5.58
N ARG A 47 12.40 11.16 -6.09
CA ARG A 47 13.43 11.76 -6.95
C ARG A 47 14.61 12.34 -6.17
N GLN A 48 14.38 12.69 -4.89
CA GLN A 48 15.36 13.39 -4.07
C GLN A 48 16.14 12.44 -3.14
N ASN A 49 15.54 11.32 -2.74
CA ASN A 49 16.14 10.39 -1.78
C ASN A 49 16.19 8.95 -2.32
N CYS A 50 17.37 8.31 -2.26
CA CYS A 50 17.54 6.93 -2.69
C CYS A 50 16.72 5.92 -1.84
N GLN A 51 16.41 6.25 -0.58
CA GLN A 51 15.59 5.37 0.26
C GLN A 51 14.12 5.34 -0.16
N ASP A 52 13.61 6.44 -0.73
CA ASP A 52 12.20 6.59 -1.12
C ASP A 52 11.94 6.22 -2.58
N ARG A 53 12.95 5.69 -3.28
CA ARG A 53 12.84 5.26 -4.68
C ARG A 53 11.75 4.21 -4.89
N PHE A 54 11.50 3.38 -3.89
CA PHE A 54 10.49 2.31 -3.95
C PHE A 54 9.11 2.76 -3.48
N THR A 55 8.96 3.98 -2.97
CA THR A 55 7.70 4.49 -2.44
C THR A 55 6.56 4.43 -3.47
N PRO A 56 6.74 4.82 -4.75
CA PRO A 56 5.69 4.69 -5.75
C PRO A 56 5.21 3.24 -5.93
N ALA A 57 6.16 2.30 -6.01
CA ALA A 57 5.85 0.88 -6.16
C ALA A 57 5.13 0.32 -4.91
N ASN A 58 5.56 0.72 -3.72
CA ASN A 58 4.93 0.33 -2.46
C ASN A 58 3.49 0.85 -2.37
N LEU A 59 3.24 2.10 -2.76
CA LEU A 59 1.90 2.68 -2.79
C LEU A 59 0.98 1.91 -3.75
N LEU A 60 1.43 1.67 -4.98
CA LEU A 60 0.66 0.88 -5.96
C LEU A 60 0.35 -0.52 -5.45
N PHE A 61 1.31 -1.17 -4.81
CA PHE A 61 1.11 -2.49 -4.21
C PHE A 61 0.02 -2.47 -3.12
N LEU A 62 0.03 -1.47 -2.22
CA LEU A 62 -0.96 -1.34 -1.16
C LEU A 62 -2.37 -1.00 -1.69
N PHE A 63 -2.48 -0.19 -2.75
CA PHE A 63 -3.74 0.04 -3.45
C PHE A 63 -4.25 -1.22 -4.15
N SER A 64 -3.36 -1.96 -4.84
CA SER A 64 -3.70 -3.22 -5.52
C SER A 64 -4.20 -4.26 -4.54
N ARG A 65 -3.59 -4.32 -3.35
CA ARG A 65 -3.99 -5.23 -2.27
C ARG A 65 -5.40 -4.93 -1.77
N PHE A 66 -5.78 -3.66 -1.63
CA PHE A 66 -7.17 -3.28 -1.35
C PHE A 66 -8.12 -3.71 -2.47
N ALA A 67 -7.80 -3.36 -3.71
CA ALA A 67 -8.65 -3.63 -4.87
C ALA A 67 -8.88 -5.14 -5.08
N GLY A 68 -7.87 -5.97 -4.84
CA GLY A 68 -7.97 -7.44 -4.95
C GLY A 68 -8.66 -8.13 -3.77
N HIS A 69 -8.67 -7.53 -2.58
CA HIS A 69 -9.24 -8.17 -1.37
C HIS A 69 -10.67 -7.69 -1.03
N LEU A 70 -10.94 -6.39 -1.16
CA LEU A 70 -12.20 -5.76 -0.74
C LEU A 70 -12.87 -4.94 -1.85
N GLY A 71 -12.13 -4.61 -2.90
CA GLY A 71 -12.64 -3.88 -4.05
C GLY A 71 -13.36 -4.77 -5.07
N PHE A 72 -13.64 -4.18 -6.23
CA PHE A 72 -14.17 -4.88 -7.38
C PHE A 72 -13.04 -5.17 -8.37
N GLN A 73 -13.18 -6.24 -9.15
CA GLN A 73 -12.19 -6.61 -10.17
C GLN A 73 -11.89 -5.45 -11.14
N GLU A 74 -12.92 -4.68 -11.51
CA GLU A 74 -12.78 -3.49 -12.35
C GLU A 74 -11.86 -2.43 -11.73
N LEU A 75 -11.91 -2.23 -10.40
CA LEU A 75 -11.05 -1.27 -9.71
C LEU A 75 -9.58 -1.69 -9.77
N LEU A 76 -9.30 -2.99 -9.68
CA LEU A 76 -7.95 -3.54 -9.81
C LEU A 76 -7.45 -3.44 -11.25
N GLU A 77 -8.30 -3.76 -12.22
CA GLU A 77 -7.97 -3.65 -13.65
C GLU A 77 -7.62 -2.21 -14.03
N ASN A 78 -8.42 -1.23 -13.64
CA ASN A 78 -8.15 0.18 -13.92
C ASN A 78 -6.94 0.74 -13.16
N LEU A 79 -6.51 0.11 -12.07
CA LEU A 79 -5.28 0.50 -11.37
C LEU A 79 -4.02 -0.01 -12.08
N LEU A 80 -4.12 -1.16 -12.78
CA LEU A 80 -2.98 -1.86 -13.36
C LEU A 80 -2.82 -1.70 -14.89
N LEU A 81 -3.87 -1.25 -15.58
CA LEU A 81 -3.92 -1.04 -17.04
C LEU A 81 -3.84 0.44 -17.40
#